data_AF-A0A4R1F9Z8-F1
#
_entry.id   AF-A0A4R1F9Z8-F1
#
_cell.length_a   1.000
_cell.length_b   1.000
_cell.length_c   1.000
_cell.angle_alpha   90.00
_cell.angle_beta   90.00
_cell.angle_gamma   90.00
#
_symmetry.space_group_name_H-M   'P 1'
#
loop_
_entity.id
_entity.type
_entity.pdbx_description
1 polymer ?
#
loop_
_entity_poly.entity_id
_entity_poly.type
_entity_poly.pdbx_seq_one_letter_code
_entity_poly.pdbx_strand_id
1 'polypeptide(L)'
;MNNNPYEPPQSNVSGSAGDLSIRPKSPKVIGIILLIFSILGLLSMASLIFSMFAITDETLKASMFPYGETYSLVTFVIGAISTLFAFYISILLIKYKDKGRRFFNYLMIYSVISSIISLGYILFFVLDDFTSSVAISAITSTALGLALYLIIWYIINKPKVKASLN
;
A
#
# COMPACT_ATOMS: atom_id res chain seq x y z
N MET A 1 26.48 -34.05 -43.38
CA MET A 1 27.00 -32.80 -42.78
C MET A 1 26.09 -31.69 -43.25
N ASN A 2 25.19 -31.22 -42.39
CA ASN A 2 24.18 -30.22 -42.74
C ASN A 2 24.71 -28.85 -42.27
N ASN A 3 25.32 -28.08 -43.17
CA ASN A 3 25.86 -26.74 -42.90
C ASN A 3 24.86 -25.70 -43.40
N ASN A 4 23.76 -25.50 -42.67
CA ASN A 4 22.85 -24.38 -42.94
C ASN A 4 23.30 -23.16 -42.13
N PRO A 5 23.82 -22.09 -42.75
CA PRO A 5 24.31 -20.89 -42.06
C PRO A 5 23.19 -20.00 -41.47
N TYR A 6 21.92 -20.36 -41.71
CA TYR A 6 20.74 -19.64 -41.20
C TYR A 6 19.97 -20.43 -40.14
N GLU A 7 20.52 -21.53 -39.61
CA GLU A 7 19.89 -22.18 -38.46
C GLU A 7 19.98 -21.24 -37.24
N PRO A 8 18.84 -20.79 -36.69
CA PRO A 8 18.86 -20.02 -35.46
C PRO A 8 19.49 -20.90 -34.38
N PRO A 9 20.34 -20.34 -33.49
CA PRO A 9 20.97 -21.13 -32.45
C PRO A 9 19.89 -21.86 -31.67
N GLN A 10 19.89 -23.19 -31.73
CA GLN A 10 19.05 -23.99 -30.86
C GLN A 10 19.50 -23.68 -29.44
N SER A 11 18.72 -22.86 -28.74
CA SER A 11 18.95 -22.64 -27.33
C SER A 11 18.76 -23.99 -26.66
N ASN A 12 19.88 -24.62 -26.28
CA ASN A 12 19.88 -25.71 -25.32
C ASN A 12 19.35 -25.15 -23.99
N VAL A 13 18.02 -25.05 -23.86
CA VAL A 13 17.34 -24.94 -22.57
C VAL A 13 17.28 -26.37 -22.00
N SER A 14 18.45 -26.97 -21.85
CA SER A 14 18.64 -28.15 -21.02
C SER A 14 18.56 -27.68 -19.57
N GLY A 15 17.35 -27.72 -19.01
CA GLY A 15 17.12 -27.54 -17.58
C GLY A 15 16.23 -26.34 -17.23
N SER A 16 14.91 -26.53 -17.27
CA SER A 16 14.01 -25.91 -16.27
C SER A 16 12.67 -26.66 -16.13
N ALA A 17 12.66 -27.97 -16.40
CA ALA A 17 11.57 -28.85 -15.95
C ALA A 17 11.82 -29.40 -14.52
N GLY A 18 12.85 -28.89 -13.84
CA GLY A 18 13.29 -29.33 -12.53
C GLY A 18 13.47 -28.18 -11.56
N ASP A 19 12.42 -27.39 -11.33
CA ASP A 19 12.15 -26.84 -9.98
C ASP A 19 10.73 -26.25 -9.89
N LEU A 20 9.71 -27.09 -10.09
CA LEU A 20 8.31 -26.70 -9.84
C LEU A 20 8.00 -26.49 -8.34
N SER A 21 8.99 -26.63 -7.45
CA SER A 21 8.82 -26.65 -6.00
C SER A 21 9.11 -25.32 -5.30
N ILE A 22 9.85 -24.40 -5.92
CA ILE A 22 10.19 -23.09 -5.32
C ILE A 22 9.62 -21.94 -6.16
N ARG A 23 8.31 -21.99 -6.45
CA ARG A 23 7.59 -20.77 -6.87
C ARG A 23 7.69 -19.76 -5.71
N PRO A 24 8.23 -18.53 -5.90
CA PRO A 24 8.25 -17.55 -4.84
C PRO A 24 6.81 -17.23 -4.43
N LYS A 25 6.44 -17.66 -3.22
CA LYS A 25 5.13 -17.47 -2.59
C LYS A 25 4.80 -15.99 -2.32
N SER A 26 5.67 -15.04 -2.70
CA SER A 26 5.63 -13.66 -2.21
C SER A 26 4.39 -12.86 -2.64
N PRO A 27 3.87 -12.90 -3.89
CA PRO A 27 2.76 -12.00 -4.25
C PRO A 27 1.44 -12.38 -3.58
N LYS A 28 1.21 -13.68 -3.38
CA LYS A 28 0.01 -14.18 -2.69
C LYS A 28 0.05 -13.86 -1.20
N VAL A 29 1.21 -14.06 -0.54
CA VAL A 29 1.37 -13.72 0.87
C VAL A 29 1.18 -12.23 1.10
N ILE A 30 1.74 -11.39 0.22
CA ILE A 30 1.55 -9.93 0.31
C ILE A 30 0.09 -9.55 0.05
N GLY A 31 -0.57 -10.18 -0.92
CA GLY A 31 -2.00 -9.99 -1.16
C GLY A 31 -2.85 -10.35 0.07
N ILE A 32 -2.53 -11.44 0.77
CA ILE A 32 -3.23 -11.84 2.01
C ILE A 32 -2.97 -10.83 3.14
N ILE A 33 -1.72 -10.41 3.33
CA ILE A 33 -1.36 -9.40 4.34
C ILE A 33 -2.09 -8.08 4.06
N LEU A 34 -2.09 -7.63 2.81
CA LEU A 34 -2.79 -6.43 2.38
C LEU A 34 -4.31 -6.55 2.59
N LEU A 35 -4.88 -7.74 2.36
CA LEU A 35 -6.30 -8.02 2.61
C LEU A 35 -6.63 -7.86 4.10
N ILE A 36 -5.81 -8.44 4.98
CA ILE A 36 -5.99 -8.34 6.44
C ILE A 36 -5.96 -6.87 6.87
N PHE A 37 -4.94 -6.12 6.43
CA PHE A 37 -4.86 -4.69 6.74
C PHE A 37 -6.02 -3.88 6.18
N SER A 38 -6.50 -4.21 4.98
CA SER A 38 -7.65 -3.52 4.39
C SER A 38 -8.93 -3.79 5.18
N ILE A 39 -9.16 -5.04 5.64
CA ILE A 39 -10.31 -5.38 6.49
C ILE A 39 -10.23 -4.65 7.83
N LEU A 40 -9.07 -4.67 8.48
CA LEU A 40 -8.86 -3.93 9.73
C LEU A 40 -9.09 -2.43 9.53
N GLY A 41 -8.60 -1.86 8.43
CA GLY A 41 -8.83 -0.46 8.07
C GLY A 41 -10.32 -0.13 7.88
N LEU A 42 -11.08 -1.00 7.22
CA LEU A 42 -12.53 -0.82 7.06
C LEU A 42 -13.25 -0.87 8.42
N LEU A 43 -12.85 -1.77 9.32
CA LEU A 43 -13.39 -1.83 10.68
C LEU A 43 -13.08 -0.55 11.48
N SER A 44 -11.84 -0.06 11.40
CA SER A 44 -11.46 1.21 12.03
C SER A 44 -12.27 2.39 11.48
N MET A 45 -12.54 2.41 10.17
CA MET A 45 -13.36 3.44 9.54
C MET A 45 -14.83 3.38 9.98
N ALA A 46 -15.39 2.19 10.09
CA ALA A 46 -16.75 2.00 10.62
C ALA A 46 -16.85 2.50 12.08
N SER A 47 -15.84 2.22 12.91
CA SER A 47 -15.76 2.73 14.27
C SER A 47 -15.68 4.26 14.32
N LEU A 48 -14.87 4.86 13.45
CA LEU A 48 -14.71 6.33 13.37
C LEU A 48 -16.01 7.02 12.96
N ILE A 49 -16.74 6.49 11.97
CA ILE A 49 -18.07 7.00 11.59
C ILE A 49 -19.00 6.97 12.80
N PHE A 50 -19.06 5.84 13.50
CA PHE A 50 -19.92 5.71 14.67
C PHE A 50 -19.59 6.75 15.74
N SER A 51 -18.30 6.97 16.02
CA SER A 51 -17.84 8.01 16.94
C SER A 51 -18.19 9.43 16.49
N MET A 52 -18.13 9.74 15.19
CA MET A 52 -18.49 11.07 14.67
C MET A 52 -19.95 11.44 14.89
N PHE A 53 -20.86 10.45 14.87
CA PHE A 53 -22.30 10.68 15.05
C PHE A 53 -22.80 10.44 16.48
N ALA A 54 -22.09 9.62 17.27
CA ALA A 54 -22.50 9.28 18.63
C ALA A 54 -22.07 10.32 19.67
N ILE A 55 -21.03 11.12 19.40
CA ILE A 55 -20.49 12.09 20.35
C ILE A 55 -21.17 13.44 20.15
N THR A 56 -21.98 13.83 21.14
CA THR A 56 -22.65 15.13 21.21
C THR A 56 -21.88 16.16 22.02
N ASP A 57 -20.82 15.76 22.73
CA ASP A 57 -19.96 16.65 23.52
C ASP A 57 -18.88 17.29 22.63
N GLU A 58 -18.96 18.61 22.47
CA GLU A 58 -18.04 19.43 21.66
C GLU A 58 -16.58 19.34 22.15
N THR A 59 -16.35 19.22 23.46
CA THR A 59 -14.98 19.12 24.03
C THR A 59 -14.35 17.76 23.72
N LEU A 60 -15.15 16.71 23.81
CA LEU A 60 -14.74 15.35 23.46
C LEU A 60 -14.50 15.25 21.95
N LYS A 61 -15.36 15.87 21.14
CA LYS A 61 -15.25 15.93 19.68
C LYS A 61 -13.98 16.65 19.24
N ALA A 62 -13.67 17.81 19.83
CA ALA A 62 -12.43 18.54 19.56
C ALA A 62 -11.17 17.73 19.92
N SER A 63 -11.21 16.93 20.99
CA SER A 63 -10.08 16.06 21.38
C SER A 63 -9.84 14.90 20.40
N MET A 64 -10.91 14.39 19.76
CA MET A 64 -10.84 13.29 18.81
C MET A 64 -10.48 13.73 17.39
N PHE A 65 -10.74 15.00 17.05
CA PHE A 65 -10.43 15.59 15.75
C PHE A 65 -9.48 16.80 15.91
N PRO A 66 -8.22 16.56 16.34
CA PRO A 66 -7.28 17.63 16.71
C PRO A 66 -6.86 18.53 15.52
N TYR A 67 -7.08 18.07 14.30
CA TYR A 67 -6.72 18.79 13.06
C TYR A 67 -7.91 19.55 12.45
N GLY A 68 -9.05 19.62 13.14
CA GLY A 68 -10.28 20.26 12.69
C GLY A 68 -11.21 19.34 11.90
N GLU A 69 -12.53 19.56 12.03
CA GLU A 69 -13.56 18.67 11.47
C GLU A 69 -13.47 18.50 9.96
N THR A 70 -13.22 19.60 9.22
CA THR A 70 -13.15 19.57 7.76
C THR A 70 -11.97 18.72 7.27
N TYR A 71 -10.79 18.90 7.87
CA TYR A 71 -9.61 18.10 7.54
C TYR A 71 -9.84 16.63 7.89
N SER A 72 -10.42 16.34 9.06
CA SER A 72 -10.74 14.98 9.48
C SER A 72 -11.75 14.30 8.55
N LEU A 73 -12.78 15.00 8.09
CA LEU A 73 -13.79 14.45 7.17
C LEU A 73 -13.20 14.19 5.78
N VAL A 74 -12.43 15.14 5.24
CA VAL A 74 -11.75 14.96 3.94
C VAL A 74 -10.76 13.80 4.00
N THR A 75 -9.94 13.74 5.05
CA THR A 75 -8.98 12.66 5.27
C THR A 75 -9.68 11.31 5.43
N PHE A 76 -10.84 11.30 6.11
CA PHE A 76 -11.67 10.11 6.24
C PHE A 76 -12.15 9.59 4.88
N VAL A 77 -12.74 10.46 4.04
CA VAL A 77 -13.25 10.08 2.70
C VAL A 77 -12.13 9.56 1.81
N ILE A 78 -11.00 10.28 1.77
CA ILE A 78 -9.81 9.89 1.01
C ILE A 78 -9.26 8.55 1.51
N GLY A 79 -9.20 8.37 2.84
CA GLY A 79 -8.83 7.11 3.47
C GLY A 79 -9.77 5.98 3.05
N ALA A 80 -11.07 6.19 3.10
CA ALA A 80 -12.07 5.16 2.79
C ALA A 80 -11.92 4.65 1.35
N ILE A 81 -11.78 5.57 0.40
CA ILE A 81 -11.52 5.24 -1.01
C ILE A 81 -10.21 4.44 -1.14
N SER A 82 -9.15 4.88 -0.44
CA SER A 82 -7.85 4.21 -0.46
C SER A 82 -7.91 2.78 0.10
N THR A 83 -8.62 2.57 1.20
CA THR A 83 -8.80 1.26 1.83
C THR A 83 -9.61 0.32 0.93
N LEU A 84 -10.68 0.81 0.31
CA LEU A 84 -11.45 0.02 -0.67
C LEU A 84 -10.59 -0.36 -1.88
N PHE A 85 -9.75 0.57 -2.34
CA PHE A 85 -8.83 0.30 -3.45
C PHE A 85 -7.74 -0.71 -3.06
N ALA A 86 -7.19 -0.63 -1.85
CA ALA A 86 -6.26 -1.62 -1.31
C ALA A 86 -6.90 -3.00 -1.16
N PHE A 87 -8.16 -3.07 -0.73
CA PHE A 87 -8.93 -4.32 -0.69
C PHE A 87 -9.07 -4.93 -2.09
N TYR A 88 -9.44 -4.12 -3.09
CA TYR A 88 -9.51 -4.54 -4.49
C TYR A 88 -8.17 -5.06 -5.02
N ILE A 89 -7.08 -4.34 -4.75
CA ILE A 89 -5.72 -4.74 -5.14
C ILE A 89 -5.30 -6.05 -4.46
N SER A 90 -5.70 -6.26 -3.21
CA SER A 90 -5.43 -7.50 -2.47
C SER A 90 -6.04 -8.71 -3.18
N ILE A 91 -7.30 -8.60 -3.61
CA ILE A 91 -7.98 -9.65 -4.39
C ILE A 91 -7.26 -9.87 -5.73
N LEU A 92 -6.88 -8.80 -6.41
CA LEU A 92 -6.13 -8.89 -7.68
C LEU A 92 -4.76 -9.55 -7.49
N LEU A 93 -4.03 -9.27 -6.41
CA LEU A 93 -2.74 -9.91 -6.12
C LEU A 93 -2.90 -11.42 -5.87
N ILE A 94 -4.00 -11.84 -5.25
CA ILE A 94 -4.30 -13.26 -4.98
C ILE A 94 -4.70 -13.98 -6.28
N LYS A 95 -5.59 -13.38 -7.09
CA LYS A 95 -6.23 -14.04 -8.25
C LYS A 95 -5.53 -13.78 -9.59
N TYR A 96 -5.05 -12.56 -9.82
CA TYR A 96 -4.46 -12.08 -11.09
C TYR A 96 -3.15 -11.33 -10.84
N LYS A 97 -2.13 -12.08 -10.39
CA LYS A 97 -0.86 -11.56 -9.84
C LYS A 97 -0.22 -10.41 -10.63
N ASP A 98 -0.19 -10.47 -11.97
CA ASP A 98 0.40 -9.40 -12.80
C ASP A 98 -0.43 -8.12 -12.82
N LYS A 99 -1.76 -8.24 -12.94
CA LYS A 99 -2.66 -7.08 -12.85
C LYS A 99 -2.58 -6.47 -11.46
N GLY A 100 -2.62 -7.31 -10.41
CA GLY A 100 -2.47 -6.88 -9.02
C GLY A 100 -1.18 -6.08 -8.77
N ARG A 101 -0.04 -6.53 -9.31
CA ARG A 101 1.23 -5.79 -9.19
C ARG A 101 1.17 -4.41 -9.84
N ARG A 102 0.58 -4.27 -11.02
CA ARG A 102 0.47 -2.97 -11.71
C ARG A 102 -0.36 -1.99 -10.89
N PHE A 103 -1.52 -2.42 -10.40
CA PHE A 103 -2.35 -1.56 -9.55
C PHE A 103 -1.72 -1.28 -8.19
N PHE A 104 -0.99 -2.24 -7.61
CA PHE A 104 -0.21 -1.99 -6.39
C PHE A 104 0.83 -0.88 -6.58
N ASN A 105 1.52 -0.84 -7.73
CA ASN A 105 2.44 0.25 -8.04
C ASN A 105 1.72 1.61 -8.15
N TYR A 106 0.49 1.66 -8.68
CA TYR A 106 -0.30 2.91 -8.70
C TYR A 106 -0.73 3.35 -7.30
N LEU A 107 -1.18 2.41 -6.47
CA LEU A 107 -1.49 2.67 -5.06
C LEU A 107 -0.26 3.22 -4.33
N MET A 108 0.91 2.64 -4.57
CA MET A 108 2.17 3.12 -4.00
C MET A 108 2.48 4.58 -4.36
N ILE A 109 2.41 4.94 -5.65
CA ILE A 109 2.66 6.32 -6.10
C ILE A 109 1.66 7.27 -5.44
N TYR A 110 0.38 6.89 -5.43
CA TYR A 110 -0.67 7.64 -4.77
C TYR A 110 -0.38 7.83 -3.27
N SER A 111 0.01 6.77 -2.55
CA SER A 111 0.33 6.83 -1.12
C SER A 111 1.50 7.77 -0.85
N VAL A 112 2.57 7.74 -1.65
CA VAL A 112 3.70 8.66 -1.49
C VAL A 112 3.27 10.12 -1.67
N ILE A 113 2.53 10.43 -2.74
CA ILE A 113 2.05 11.78 -3.01
C ILE A 113 1.12 12.26 -1.88
N SER A 114 0.17 11.41 -1.47
CA SER A 114 -0.78 11.72 -0.40
C SER A 114 -0.08 11.97 0.93
N SER A 115 0.91 11.15 1.29
CA SER A 115 1.72 11.34 2.51
C SER A 115 2.49 12.66 2.50
N ILE A 116 3.07 13.05 1.37
CA ILE A 116 3.80 14.33 1.24
C ILE A 116 2.83 15.51 1.41
N ILE A 117 1.66 15.47 0.76
CA ILE A 117 0.64 16.53 0.86
C ILE A 117 0.13 16.64 2.29
N SER A 118 -0.20 15.52 2.92
CA SER A 118 -0.74 15.49 4.28
C SER A 118 0.29 15.97 5.30
N LEU A 119 1.55 15.56 5.18
CA LEU A 119 2.63 16.06 6.03
C LEU A 119 2.88 17.56 5.81
N GLY A 120 2.85 18.04 4.57
CA GLY A 120 2.90 19.48 4.27
C GLY A 120 1.75 20.24 4.93
N TYR A 121 0.52 19.75 4.83
CA TYR A 121 -0.62 20.39 5.49
C TYR A 121 -0.44 20.50 7.00
N ILE A 122 -0.06 19.41 7.66
CA ILE A 122 0.14 19.36 9.11
C ILE A 122 1.24 20.34 9.53
N LEU A 123 2.37 20.35 8.82
CA LEU A 123 3.53 21.19 9.15
C LEU A 123 3.30 22.69 8.93
N PHE A 124 2.55 23.08 7.90
CA PHE A 124 2.38 24.50 7.55
C PHE A 124 1.11 25.15 8.11
N PHE A 125 0.05 24.36 8.37
CA PHE A 125 -1.26 24.91 8.71
C PHE A 125 -1.80 24.48 10.06
N VAL A 126 -1.23 23.44 10.70
CA VAL A 126 -1.75 22.93 11.98
C VAL A 126 -0.76 23.09 13.12
N LEU A 127 0.54 22.96 12.86
CA LEU A 127 1.56 23.05 13.89
C LEU A 127 2.15 24.45 13.98
N ASP A 128 2.06 25.04 15.16
CA ASP A 128 2.80 26.25 15.51
C ASP A 128 4.27 25.95 15.90
N ASP A 129 4.56 24.70 16.29
CA ASP A 129 5.90 24.25 16.70
C ASP A 129 6.22 22.83 16.20
N PHE A 130 7.33 22.72 15.45
CA PHE A 130 7.87 21.49 14.89
C PHE A 130 8.47 20.53 15.93
N THR A 131 8.71 21.01 17.14
CA THR A 131 9.23 20.19 18.25
C THR A 131 8.13 19.60 19.13
N SER A 132 6.87 19.94 18.87
CA SER A 132 5.73 19.38 19.59
C SER A 132 5.63 17.85 19.42
N SER A 133 5.11 17.16 20.43
CA SER A 133 4.92 15.71 20.42
C SER A 133 4.00 15.24 19.27
N VAL A 134 3.04 16.08 18.89
CA VAL A 134 2.14 15.86 17.75
C VAL A 134 2.91 15.89 16.43
N ALA A 135 3.79 16.88 16.24
CA ALA A 135 4.64 16.98 15.05
C ALA A 135 5.56 15.77 14.89
N ILE A 136 6.25 15.39 15.97
CA ILE A 136 7.16 14.25 15.98
C ILE A 136 6.40 12.96 15.67
N SER A 137 5.22 12.77 16.26
CA SER A 137 4.37 11.60 16.00
C SER A 137 3.91 11.53 14.53
N ALA A 138 3.45 12.65 13.97
CA ALA A 138 2.99 12.72 12.58
C ALA A 138 4.13 12.42 11.58
N ILE A 139 5.31 12.98 11.79
CA ILE A 139 6.49 12.73 10.94
C ILE A 139 6.92 11.26 11.07
N THR A 140 7.03 10.74 12.30
CA THR A 140 7.53 9.38 12.54
C THR A 140 6.60 8.32 11.99
N SER A 141 5.28 8.47 12.18
CA SER A 141 4.26 7.57 11.64
C SER A 141 4.24 7.58 10.10
N THR A 142 4.35 8.76 9.48
CA THR A 142 4.42 8.91 8.03
C THR A 142 5.69 8.25 7.47
N ALA A 143 6.84 8.48 8.09
CA ALA A 143 8.12 7.90 7.70
C ALA A 143 8.11 6.36 7.82
N LEU A 144 7.59 5.82 8.93
CA LEU A 144 7.44 4.37 9.12
C LEU A 144 6.49 3.76 8.08
N GLY A 145 5.36 4.41 7.82
CA GLY A 145 4.42 3.99 6.78
C GLY A 145 5.10 3.90 5.42
N LEU A 146 5.79 4.96 5.00
CA LEU A 146 6.53 4.99 3.74
C LEU A 146 7.62 3.91 3.66
N ALA A 147 8.38 3.70 4.74
CA ALA A 147 9.40 2.67 4.79
C ALA A 147 8.81 1.27 4.59
N LEU A 148 7.71 0.94 5.28
CA LEU A 148 6.99 -0.32 5.11
C LEU A 148 6.48 -0.50 3.68
N TYR A 149 5.90 0.56 3.10
CA TYR A 149 5.42 0.56 1.72
C TYR A 149 6.55 0.31 0.71
N LEU A 150 7.70 0.96 0.87
CA LEU A 150 8.87 0.76 0.00
C LEU A 150 9.46 -0.65 0.10
N ILE A 151 9.48 -1.24 1.31
CA ILE A 151 9.91 -2.63 1.51
C ILE A 151 9.00 -3.58 0.74
N ILE A 152 7.68 -3.41 0.84
CA ILE A 152 6.70 -4.25 0.14
C ILE A 152 6.86 -4.09 -1.37
N TRP A 153 6.99 -2.86 -1.86
CA TRP A 153 7.22 -2.56 -3.27
C TRP A 153 8.50 -3.23 -3.80
N TYR A 154 9.59 -3.15 -3.04
CA TYR A 154 10.86 -3.79 -3.38
C TYR A 154 10.70 -5.32 -3.50
N ILE A 155 10.01 -5.95 -2.54
CA ILE A 155 9.78 -7.41 -2.56
C ILE A 155 8.96 -7.84 -3.78
N ILE A 156 7.89 -7.12 -4.11
CA ILE A 156 7.01 -7.44 -5.25
C ILE A 156 7.75 -7.26 -6.59
N ASN A 157 8.63 -6.27 -6.70
CA ASN A 157 9.32 -5.94 -7.95
C ASN A 157 10.66 -6.67 -8.16
N LYS A 158 11.07 -7.56 -7.25
CA LYS A 158 12.26 -8.40 -7.44
C LYS A 158 12.17 -9.21 -8.75
N PRO A 159 13.26 -9.31 -9.53
CA PRO A 159 13.27 -10.01 -10.81
C PRO A 159 12.90 -11.50 -10.68
N LYS A 160 13.29 -12.16 -9.59
CA LYS A 160 12.90 -13.54 -9.26
C LYS A 160 11.37 -13.71 -9.10
N VAL A 161 10.69 -12.68 -8.59
CA VAL A 161 9.23 -12.67 -8.44
C VAL A 161 8.56 -12.38 -9.77
N LYS A 162 9.14 -11.48 -10.59
CA LYS A 162 8.68 -11.21 -11.97
C LYS A 162 8.74 -12.45 -12.86
N ALA A 163 9.80 -13.25 -12.74
CA ALA A 163 9.98 -14.47 -13.55
C ALA A 163 8.99 -15.58 -13.20
N SER A 164 8.47 -15.63 -11.96
CA SER A 164 7.50 -16.65 -11.52
C SER A 164 6.05 -16.42 -11.95
N LEU A 165 5.83 -15.34 -12.70
CA LEU A 165 4.52 -14.84 -13.11
C LEU A 165 4.22 -15.09 -14.59
N ASN A 166 5.26 -15.31 -15.39
CA ASN A 166 5.17 -15.86 -16.75
C ASN A 166 5.10 -17.39 -16.70
#